data_AF-A9UPP3-F1
#
_entry.id   AF-A9UPP3-F1
#
_cell.length_a   1.000
_cell.length_b   1.000
_cell.length_c   1.000
_cell.angle_alpha   90.00
_cell.angle_beta   90.00
_cell.angle_gamma   90.00
#
_symmetry.space_group_name_H-M   'P 1'
#
loop_
_entity.id
_entity.type
_entity.pdbx_description
1 polymer ?
#
loop_
_entity_poly.entity_id
_entity_poly.type
_entity_poly.pdbx_seq_one_letter_code
_entity_poly.pdbx_strand_id
1 'polypeptide(L)'
;MLLINECTHYIDEVHEALGKIKVLQAQLQQSEWDDSNRTREEAEKYLAENENMAVSYANLSTESVTMLSYLTEAYVDPFLRDEVVGRLAGMLSSTIRHVVGPHAPNLDLLACKKYEYNPPALLLDVIKVYLHAAQLQSPTDRANEHFLTAMYKDARFDLVVLRQAATYLRGFGMPSDIIDLYLVLLQQAEALQQSAEDEEANLGDVPEEYLDPIMFDLMRDPVRLPSSGVVMDRSSIIQHLLSDPIDPYSRKPLTPDQLEPVPELKAEIEAWIQAQKSKANASSS
;
A
#
# COMPACT_ATOMS: atom_id res chain seq x y z
N MET A 1 9.52 -8.68 5.85
CA MET A 1 8.48 -9.20 4.94
C MET A 1 7.25 -9.68 5.71
N LEU A 2 7.41 -10.50 6.77
CA LEU A 2 6.32 -10.89 7.67
C LEU A 2 5.57 -9.67 8.23
N LEU A 3 6.30 -8.70 8.78
CA LEU A 3 5.75 -7.51 9.44
C LEU A 3 4.81 -6.66 8.56
N ILE A 4 5.12 -6.44 7.27
CA ILE A 4 4.31 -5.61 6.36
C ILE A 4 2.96 -6.28 6.06
N ASN A 5 2.99 -7.60 5.85
CA ASN A 5 1.79 -8.38 5.57
C ASN A 5 0.94 -8.54 6.84
N GLU A 6 1.58 -8.73 8.00
CA GLU A 6 0.92 -8.82 9.29
C GLU A 6 0.26 -7.50 9.71
N CYS A 7 0.88 -6.35 9.45
CA CYS A 7 0.28 -5.04 9.74
C CYS A 7 -1.08 -4.87 9.05
N THR A 8 -1.15 -5.18 7.75
CA THR A 8 -2.39 -5.05 6.98
C THR A 8 -3.46 -5.96 7.56
N HIS A 9 -3.11 -7.24 7.80
CA HIS A 9 -4.02 -8.22 8.37
C HIS A 9 -4.56 -7.81 9.75
N TYR A 10 -3.70 -7.35 10.66
CA TYR A 10 -4.15 -6.94 12.01
C TYR A 10 -5.10 -5.75 11.95
N ILE A 11 -4.86 -4.79 11.06
CA ILE A 11 -5.74 -3.64 10.89
C ILE A 11 -7.11 -4.10 10.37
N ASP A 12 -7.14 -5.00 9.39
CA ASP A 12 -8.39 -5.55 8.85
C ASP A 12 -9.20 -6.26 9.94
N GLU A 13 -8.53 -7.11 10.73
CA GLU A 13 -9.15 -7.86 11.83
C GLU A 13 -9.69 -6.95 12.95
N VAL A 14 -9.00 -5.84 13.27
CA VAL A 14 -9.53 -4.82 14.21
C VAL A 14 -10.84 -4.26 13.69
N HIS A 15 -10.88 -3.84 12.41
CA HIS A 15 -12.07 -3.22 11.84
C HIS A 15 -13.23 -4.21 11.72
N GLU A 16 -12.95 -5.46 11.36
CA GLU A 16 -13.94 -6.53 11.32
C GLU A 16 -14.51 -6.82 12.72
N ALA A 17 -13.65 -6.96 13.73
CA ALA A 17 -14.06 -7.19 15.11
C ALA A 17 -14.91 -6.03 15.65
N LEU A 18 -14.49 -4.77 15.42
CA LEU A 18 -15.26 -3.58 15.82
C LEU A 18 -16.62 -3.49 15.11
N GLY A 19 -16.69 -3.87 13.83
CA GLY A 19 -17.94 -3.98 13.08
C GLY A 19 -18.90 -4.98 13.70
N LYS A 20 -18.42 -6.19 14.03
CA LYS A 20 -19.20 -7.24 14.70
C LYS A 20 -19.67 -6.81 16.08
N ILE A 21 -18.80 -6.21 16.88
CA ILE A 21 -19.11 -5.66 18.22
C ILE A 21 -20.28 -4.68 18.13
N LYS A 22 -20.24 -3.74 17.19
CA LYS A 22 -21.30 -2.73 17.02
C LYS A 22 -22.66 -3.37 16.73
N VAL A 23 -22.69 -4.37 15.85
CA VAL A 23 -23.92 -5.11 15.51
C VAL A 23 -24.44 -5.90 16.71
N LEU A 24 -23.58 -6.63 17.41
CA LEU A 24 -23.95 -7.43 18.57
C LEU A 24 -24.45 -6.57 19.74
N GLN A 25 -23.80 -5.43 20.00
CA GLN A 25 -24.24 -4.48 21.01
C GLN A 25 -25.63 -3.91 20.68
N ALA A 26 -25.89 -3.57 19.41
CA ALA A 26 -27.20 -3.09 18.98
C ALA A 26 -28.29 -4.19 19.11
N GLN A 27 -27.96 -5.45 18.83
CA GLN A 27 -28.87 -6.58 19.01
C GLN A 27 -29.21 -6.82 20.49
N LEU A 28 -28.20 -6.80 21.38
CA LEU A 28 -28.37 -7.03 22.82
C LEU A 28 -29.14 -5.92 23.54
N GLN A 29 -29.22 -4.72 22.94
CA GLN A 29 -30.03 -3.62 23.43
C GLN A 29 -31.52 -3.70 23.06
N GLN A 30 -31.93 -4.65 22.21
CA GLN A 30 -33.34 -4.84 21.87
C GLN A 30 -34.11 -5.46 23.05
N SER A 31 -35.29 -4.89 23.36
CA SER A 31 -36.11 -5.30 24.51
C SER A 31 -36.70 -6.70 24.36
N GLU A 32 -36.99 -7.12 23.14
CA GLU A 32 -37.44 -8.48 22.80
C GLU A 32 -36.32 -9.19 22.05
N TRP A 33 -35.81 -10.28 22.62
CA TRP A 33 -34.80 -11.13 21.98
C TRP A 33 -35.52 -12.17 21.12
N ASP A 34 -35.64 -11.87 19.82
CA ASP A 34 -36.24 -12.77 18.83
C ASP A 34 -35.22 -13.08 17.73
N ASP A 35 -34.26 -13.95 18.03
CA ASP A 35 -33.35 -14.52 17.04
C ASP A 35 -33.53 -16.04 17.00
N SER A 36 -33.94 -16.54 15.84
CA SER A 36 -34.14 -17.98 15.57
C SER A 36 -32.82 -18.75 15.46
N ASN A 37 -31.69 -18.08 15.32
CA ASN A 37 -30.38 -18.70 15.12
C ASN A 37 -29.46 -18.67 16.35
N ARG A 38 -29.72 -17.84 17.37
CA ARG A 38 -28.81 -17.67 18.52
C ARG A 38 -29.52 -17.27 19.81
N THR A 39 -29.12 -17.88 20.92
CA THR A 39 -29.55 -17.46 22.26
C THR A 39 -28.85 -16.18 22.70
N ARG A 40 -29.48 -15.43 23.61
CA ARG A 40 -28.89 -14.21 24.18
C ARG A 40 -27.52 -14.45 24.83
N GLU A 41 -27.38 -15.56 25.55
CA GLU A 41 -26.13 -15.95 26.22
C GLU A 41 -25.01 -16.24 25.21
N GLU A 42 -25.31 -16.92 24.11
CA GLU A 42 -24.34 -17.15 23.02
C GLU A 42 -23.94 -15.84 22.33
N ALA A 43 -24.86 -14.88 22.20
CA ALA A 43 -24.54 -13.56 21.65
C ALA A 43 -23.63 -12.74 22.58
N GLU A 44 -23.86 -12.79 23.89
CA GLU A 44 -23.00 -12.15 24.90
C GLU A 44 -21.60 -12.77 24.92
N LYS A 45 -21.50 -14.10 24.85
CA LYS A 45 -20.22 -14.79 24.73
C LYS A 45 -19.47 -14.40 23.45
N TYR A 46 -20.16 -14.41 22.32
CA TYR A 46 -19.57 -14.03 21.04
C TYR A 46 -19.15 -12.55 21.02
N LEU A 47 -19.89 -11.66 21.68
CA LEU A 47 -19.49 -10.27 21.89
C LEU A 47 -18.17 -10.22 22.66
N ALA A 48 -18.06 -10.89 23.81
CA ALA A 48 -16.85 -10.90 24.61
C ALA A 48 -15.63 -11.46 23.85
N GLU A 49 -15.82 -12.50 23.04
CA GLU A 49 -14.77 -13.04 22.16
C GLU A 49 -14.29 -11.99 21.15
N ASN A 50 -15.20 -11.29 20.47
CA ASN A 50 -14.84 -10.24 19.52
C ASN A 50 -14.19 -9.02 20.21
N GLU A 51 -14.63 -8.66 21.42
CA GLU A 51 -14.00 -7.59 22.21
C GLU A 51 -12.54 -7.91 22.56
N ASN A 52 -12.26 -9.16 22.95
CA ASN A 52 -10.88 -9.60 23.22
C ASN A 52 -10.03 -9.62 21.94
N MET A 53 -10.59 -10.08 20.81
CA MET A 53 -9.92 -10.05 19.51
C MET A 53 -9.58 -8.61 19.09
N ALA A 54 -10.53 -7.69 19.24
CA ALA A 54 -10.33 -6.28 18.90
C ALA A 54 -9.16 -5.67 19.67
N VAL A 55 -9.09 -5.90 20.99
CA VAL A 55 -7.96 -5.42 21.82
C VAL A 55 -6.64 -6.04 21.36
N SER A 56 -6.62 -7.37 21.17
CA SER A 56 -5.40 -8.07 20.76
C SER A 56 -4.85 -7.54 19.43
N TYR A 57 -5.69 -7.43 18.41
CA TYR A 57 -5.26 -6.96 17.09
C TYR A 57 -4.99 -5.44 17.08
N ALA A 58 -5.66 -4.65 17.92
CA ALA A 58 -5.38 -3.22 18.06
C ALA A 58 -3.98 -2.99 18.62
N ASN A 59 -3.59 -3.76 19.63
CA ASN A 59 -2.25 -3.70 20.21
C ASN A 59 -1.19 -4.18 19.20
N LEU A 60 -1.42 -5.32 18.55
CA LEU A 60 -0.49 -5.85 17.54
C LEU A 60 -0.30 -4.90 16.35
N SER A 61 -1.38 -4.31 15.84
CA SER A 61 -1.30 -3.33 14.74
C SER A 61 -0.54 -2.08 15.16
N THR A 62 -0.83 -1.55 16.35
CA THR A 62 -0.14 -0.37 16.89
C THR A 62 1.34 -0.64 17.09
N GLU A 63 1.71 -1.71 17.80
CA GLU A 63 3.11 -2.07 18.05
C GLU A 63 3.88 -2.33 16.75
N SER A 64 3.26 -3.01 15.78
CA SER A 64 3.92 -3.33 14.51
C SER A 64 4.19 -2.07 13.67
N VAL A 65 3.22 -1.15 13.60
CA VAL A 65 3.39 0.12 12.87
C VAL A 65 4.36 1.05 13.59
N THR A 66 4.31 1.14 14.92
CA THR A 66 5.29 1.92 15.69
C THR A 66 6.71 1.35 15.52
N MET A 67 6.88 0.02 15.55
CA MET A 67 8.16 -0.63 15.27
C MET A 67 8.63 -0.32 13.85
N LEU A 68 7.75 -0.37 12.85
CA LEU A 68 8.09 -0.02 11.49
C LEU A 68 8.50 1.45 11.36
N SER A 69 7.81 2.36 12.05
CA SER A 69 8.18 3.78 12.11
C SER A 69 9.59 3.97 12.64
N TYR A 70 9.92 3.33 13.77
CA TYR A 70 11.26 3.37 14.36
C TYR A 70 12.34 2.74 13.45
N LEU A 71 12.05 1.59 12.82
CA LEU A 71 12.99 0.92 11.93
C LEU A 71 13.26 1.73 10.67
N THR A 72 12.23 2.35 10.09
CA THR A 72 12.38 3.17 8.88
C THR A 72 13.06 4.50 9.16
N GLU A 73 12.92 5.05 10.37
CA GLU A 73 13.71 6.22 10.80
C GLU A 73 15.20 5.91 10.84
N ALA A 74 15.57 4.72 11.36
CA ALA A 74 16.96 4.33 11.54
C ALA A 74 17.61 3.74 10.27
N TYR A 75 16.89 2.91 9.51
CA TYR A 75 17.40 2.13 8.38
C TYR A 75 16.34 1.97 7.28
N VAL A 76 16.16 2.99 6.46
CA VAL A 76 15.13 2.99 5.40
C VAL A 76 15.51 2.15 4.16
N ASP A 77 16.80 2.06 3.81
CA ASP A 77 17.26 1.47 2.54
C ASP A 77 16.74 0.06 2.23
N PRO A 78 16.65 -0.88 3.20
CA PRO A 78 16.09 -2.21 2.93
C PRO A 78 14.62 -2.20 2.50
N PHE A 79 13.87 -1.17 2.89
CA PHE A 79 12.46 -1.00 2.52
C PHE A 79 12.27 -0.34 1.15
N LEU A 80 13.33 0.28 0.61
CA LEU A 80 13.35 0.94 -0.70
C LEU A 80 13.93 0.07 -1.81
N ARG A 81 14.05 -1.24 -1.59
CA ARG A 81 14.41 -2.17 -2.66
C ARG A 81 13.19 -2.43 -3.54
N ASP A 82 13.40 -2.62 -4.84
CA ASP A 82 12.35 -2.85 -5.84
C ASP A 82 11.33 -3.90 -5.40
N GLU A 83 11.78 -4.95 -4.70
CA GLU A 83 10.94 -6.07 -4.27
C GLU A 83 10.05 -5.76 -3.06
N VAL A 84 10.38 -4.71 -2.30
CA VAL A 84 9.75 -4.38 -1.01
C VAL A 84 8.96 -3.08 -1.08
N VAL A 85 9.46 -2.10 -1.82
CA VAL A 85 8.95 -0.72 -1.84
C VAL A 85 7.45 -0.65 -2.18
N GLY A 86 7.00 -1.44 -3.16
CA GLY A 86 5.58 -1.49 -3.56
C GLY A 86 4.69 -2.08 -2.46
N ARG A 87 5.18 -3.12 -1.76
CA ARG A 87 4.45 -3.71 -0.63
C ARG A 87 4.34 -2.74 0.54
N LEU A 88 5.41 -1.98 0.81
CA LEU A 88 5.39 -0.94 1.83
C LEU A 88 4.37 0.14 1.45
N ALA A 89 4.50 0.75 0.27
CA ALA A 89 3.60 1.82 -0.18
C ALA A 89 2.12 1.38 -0.16
N GLY A 90 1.88 0.16 -0.62
CA GLY A 90 0.57 -0.47 -0.60
C GLY A 90 0.01 -0.71 0.81
N MET A 91 0.83 -1.18 1.75
CA MET A 91 0.41 -1.36 3.16
C MET A 91 0.07 -0.02 3.81
N LEU A 92 0.90 1.01 3.59
CA LEU A 92 0.65 2.35 4.14
C LEU A 92 -0.64 2.95 3.58
N SER A 93 -0.86 2.84 2.26
CA SER A 93 -2.09 3.28 1.59
C SER A 93 -3.32 2.52 2.10
N SER A 94 -3.20 1.21 2.28
CA SER A 94 -4.25 0.37 2.85
C SER A 94 -4.61 0.81 4.26
N THR A 95 -3.62 1.05 5.13
CA THR A 95 -3.85 1.48 6.50
C THR A 95 -4.61 2.81 6.55
N ILE A 96 -4.21 3.78 5.74
CA ILE A 96 -4.92 5.06 5.65
C ILE A 96 -6.37 4.83 5.22
N ARG A 97 -6.60 4.02 4.18
CA ARG A 97 -7.94 3.72 3.68
C ARG A 97 -8.83 3.04 4.72
N HIS A 98 -8.29 2.19 5.57
CA HIS A 98 -9.07 1.56 6.63
C HIS A 98 -9.58 2.56 7.68
N VAL A 99 -8.77 3.58 7.99
CA VAL A 99 -9.11 4.56 9.03
C VAL A 99 -9.95 5.72 8.50
N VAL A 100 -9.67 6.22 7.29
CA VAL A 100 -10.33 7.44 6.74
C VAL A 100 -10.97 7.24 5.36
N GLY A 101 -10.90 6.05 4.78
CA GLY A 101 -11.46 5.77 3.46
C GLY A 101 -12.98 5.64 3.44
N PRO A 102 -13.58 5.42 2.26
CA PRO A 102 -15.03 5.39 2.06
C PRO A 102 -15.74 4.26 2.81
N HIS A 103 -15.03 3.17 3.10
CA HIS A 103 -15.52 2.03 3.86
C HIS A 103 -15.05 2.03 5.32
N ALA A 104 -14.37 3.11 5.77
CA ALA A 104 -13.97 3.22 7.15
C ALA A 104 -15.24 3.15 8.02
N PRO A 105 -15.30 2.21 8.99
CA PRO A 105 -16.44 2.17 9.88
C PRO A 105 -16.52 3.51 10.59
N ASN A 106 -17.75 4.05 10.70
CA ASN A 106 -18.00 5.23 11.52
C ASN A 106 -17.85 4.80 12.99
N LEU A 107 -16.59 4.76 13.42
CA LEU A 107 -16.14 4.33 14.73
C LEU A 107 -16.19 5.55 15.65
N ASP A 108 -16.99 5.44 16.70
CA ASP A 108 -16.90 6.37 17.81
C ASP A 108 -15.55 6.19 18.50
N LEU A 109 -14.73 7.23 18.54
CA LEU A 109 -13.41 7.19 19.15
C LEU A 109 -13.46 6.92 20.66
N LEU A 110 -14.57 7.23 21.32
CA LEU A 110 -14.80 6.84 22.71
C LEU A 110 -14.92 5.32 22.83
N ALA A 111 -15.54 4.66 21.84
CA ALA A 111 -15.60 3.21 21.76
C ALA A 111 -14.23 2.61 21.38
N CYS A 112 -13.47 3.23 20.47
CA CYS A 112 -12.11 2.78 20.14
C CYS A 112 -11.20 2.77 21.37
N LYS A 113 -11.28 3.80 22.21
CA LYS A 113 -10.49 3.89 23.44
C LYS A 113 -10.77 2.74 24.43
N LYS A 114 -11.99 2.20 24.45
CA LYS A 114 -12.34 1.01 25.26
C LYS A 114 -11.50 -0.20 24.84
N TYR A 115 -11.16 -0.31 23.57
CA TYR A 115 -10.44 -1.44 22.98
C TYR A 115 -8.96 -1.13 22.71
N GLU A 116 -8.39 -0.12 23.39
CA GLU A 116 -6.98 0.29 23.26
C GLU A 116 -6.58 0.71 21.84
N TYR A 117 -7.55 0.96 20.96
CA TYR A 117 -7.31 1.37 19.58
C TYR A 117 -7.25 2.89 19.46
N ASN A 118 -6.12 3.41 18.97
CA ASN A 118 -5.91 4.85 18.76
C ASN A 118 -5.60 5.14 17.27
N PRO A 119 -6.64 5.25 16.42
CA PRO A 119 -6.44 5.49 14.99
C PRO A 119 -5.65 6.77 14.67
N PRO A 120 -5.85 7.92 15.36
CA PRO A 120 -5.01 9.09 15.15
C PRO A 120 -3.51 8.86 15.38
N ALA A 121 -3.13 8.14 16.45
CA ALA A 121 -1.72 7.83 16.72
C ALA A 121 -1.14 6.84 15.69
N LEU A 122 -1.90 5.80 15.34
CA LEU A 122 -1.54 4.84 14.30
C LEU A 122 -1.27 5.54 12.96
N LEU A 123 -2.19 6.41 12.53
CA LEU A 123 -2.05 7.18 11.29
C LEU A 123 -0.85 8.12 11.31
N LEU A 124 -0.54 8.72 12.46
CA LEU A 124 0.64 9.57 12.58
C LEU A 124 1.92 8.76 12.35
N ASP A 125 2.03 7.55 12.92
CA ASP A 125 3.19 6.68 12.69
C ASP A 125 3.26 6.20 11.24
N VAL A 126 2.13 5.89 10.60
CA VAL A 126 2.06 5.59 9.14
C VAL A 126 2.58 6.76 8.30
N ILE A 127 2.18 8.00 8.61
CA ILE A 127 2.68 9.19 7.90
C ILE A 127 4.18 9.38 8.12
N LYS A 128 4.70 9.13 9.33
CA LYS A 128 6.16 9.16 9.54
C LYS A 128 6.87 8.14 8.65
N VAL A 129 6.33 6.93 8.52
CA VAL A 129 6.90 5.92 7.62
C VAL A 129 6.89 6.41 6.16
N TYR A 130 5.82 7.07 5.70
CA TYR A 130 5.80 7.73 4.39
C TYR A 130 6.94 8.74 4.23
N LEU A 131 7.14 9.61 5.22
CA LEU A 131 8.19 10.63 5.19
C LEU A 131 9.59 10.02 5.22
N HIS A 132 9.82 8.99 6.03
CA HIS A 132 11.09 8.26 6.09
C HIS A 132 11.40 7.60 4.74
N ALA A 133 10.44 6.86 4.16
CA ALA A 133 10.57 6.18 2.87
C ALA A 133 10.78 7.18 1.72
N ALA A 134 10.11 8.33 1.78
CA ALA A 134 10.34 9.43 0.86
C ALA A 134 11.64 10.19 1.12
N GLN A 135 12.35 9.91 2.22
CA GLN A 135 13.54 10.62 2.68
C GLN A 135 13.32 12.15 2.75
N LEU A 136 12.11 12.56 3.13
CA LEU A 136 11.68 13.96 3.15
C LEU A 136 11.74 14.52 4.58
N GLN A 137 12.72 15.39 4.86
CA GLN A 137 12.93 15.99 6.19
C GLN A 137 12.56 17.47 6.24
N SER A 138 12.63 18.15 5.10
CA SER A 138 12.33 19.57 4.91
C SER A 138 11.35 19.76 3.73
N PRO A 139 10.50 20.81 3.75
CA PRO A 139 9.61 21.13 2.62
C PRO A 139 10.34 21.42 1.31
N THR A 140 11.63 21.74 1.37
CA THR A 140 12.48 22.02 0.20
C THR A 140 13.15 20.78 -0.38
N ASP A 141 13.08 19.65 0.33
CA ASP A 141 13.73 18.42 -0.11
C ASP A 141 12.96 17.80 -1.28
N ARG A 142 13.69 17.16 -2.19
CA ARG A 142 13.08 16.33 -3.23
C ARG A 142 12.85 14.95 -2.64
N ALA A 143 11.59 14.51 -2.65
CA ALA A 143 11.22 13.18 -2.20
C ALA A 143 11.87 12.10 -3.09
N ASN A 144 12.13 10.95 -2.49
CA ASN A 144 12.67 9.78 -3.15
C ASN A 144 11.70 9.31 -4.24
N GLU A 145 12.07 9.51 -5.51
CA GLU A 145 11.21 9.20 -6.66
C GLU A 145 10.91 7.72 -6.80
N HIS A 146 11.83 6.85 -6.35
CA HIS A 146 11.61 5.42 -6.38
C HIS A 146 10.43 5.01 -5.49
N PHE A 147 10.38 5.55 -4.27
CA PHE A 147 9.23 5.36 -3.38
C PHE A 147 7.95 6.03 -3.91
N LEU A 148 8.04 7.26 -4.43
CA LEU A 148 6.88 7.94 -5.02
C LEU A 148 6.28 7.15 -6.19
N THR A 149 7.14 6.60 -7.05
CA THR A 149 6.75 5.74 -8.18
C THR A 149 6.03 4.50 -7.71
N ALA A 150 6.59 3.82 -6.69
CA ALA A 150 5.93 2.67 -6.08
C ALA A 150 4.58 3.04 -5.45
N MET A 151 4.46 4.26 -4.90
CA MET A 151 3.24 4.76 -4.30
C MET A 151 2.14 5.00 -5.32
N TYR A 152 2.36 5.79 -6.38
CA TYR A 152 1.28 6.09 -7.34
C TYR A 152 0.95 4.93 -8.29
N LYS A 153 1.87 3.97 -8.49
CA LYS A 153 1.59 2.73 -9.24
C LYS A 153 0.76 1.72 -8.45
N ASP A 154 0.67 1.82 -7.13
CA ASP A 154 -0.15 0.89 -6.34
C ASP A 154 -1.64 1.17 -6.60
N ALA A 155 -2.43 0.14 -6.88
CA ALA A 155 -3.87 0.27 -7.16
C ALA A 155 -4.68 0.85 -5.98
N ARG A 156 -4.11 0.91 -4.78
CA ARG A 156 -4.70 1.53 -3.59
C ARG A 156 -4.31 2.99 -3.42
N PHE A 157 -3.50 3.55 -4.31
CA PHE A 157 -3.21 4.96 -4.32
C PHE A 157 -4.47 5.77 -4.62
N ASP A 158 -4.78 6.69 -3.72
CA ASP A 158 -5.91 7.61 -3.87
C ASP A 158 -5.56 8.91 -3.15
N LEU A 159 -5.18 9.93 -3.92
CA LEU A 159 -4.79 11.24 -3.41
C LEU A 159 -5.88 11.89 -2.55
N VAL A 160 -7.16 11.65 -2.84
CA VAL A 160 -8.26 12.21 -2.06
C VAL A 160 -8.27 11.60 -0.67
N VAL A 161 -8.20 10.27 -0.57
CA VAL A 161 -8.15 9.54 0.71
C VAL A 161 -6.86 9.88 1.49
N LEU A 162 -5.72 9.97 0.80
CA LEU A 162 -4.45 10.35 1.42
C LEU A 162 -4.49 11.77 2.01
N ARG A 163 -5.13 12.74 1.34
CA ARG A 163 -5.34 14.10 1.85
C ARG A 163 -6.39 14.15 2.98
N GLN A 164 -7.38 13.28 2.97
CA GLN A 164 -8.34 13.14 4.07
C GLN A 164 -7.64 12.74 5.37
N ALA A 165 -6.60 11.90 5.32
CA ALA A 165 -5.81 11.53 6.49
C ALA A 165 -5.18 12.76 7.19
N ALA A 166 -4.62 13.68 6.41
CA ALA A 166 -4.07 14.94 6.93
C ALA A 166 -5.16 15.80 7.61
N THR A 167 -6.34 15.89 6.98
CA THR A 167 -7.48 16.63 7.54
C THR A 167 -7.98 16.00 8.84
N TYR A 168 -8.08 14.67 8.87
CA TYR A 168 -8.46 13.90 10.05
C TYR A 168 -7.48 14.16 11.21
N LEU A 169 -6.18 14.03 10.98
CA LEU A 169 -5.15 14.25 12.00
C LEU A 169 -5.14 15.68 12.55
N ARG A 170 -5.33 16.70 11.69
CA ARG A 170 -5.49 18.10 12.13
C ARG A 170 -6.71 18.26 13.04
N GLY A 171 -7.82 17.59 12.73
CA GLY A 171 -9.02 17.56 13.57
C GLY A 171 -8.77 17.04 14.99
N PHE A 172 -7.78 16.16 15.16
CA PHE A 172 -7.35 15.62 16.47
C PHE A 172 -6.20 16.37 17.12
N GLY A 173 -5.73 17.48 16.53
CA GLY A 173 -4.64 18.28 17.10
C GLY A 173 -3.27 17.60 17.05
N MET A 174 -3.04 16.72 16.08
CA MET A 174 -1.74 16.07 15.87
C MET A 174 -0.68 17.05 15.34
N PRO A 175 0.63 16.74 15.48
CA PRO A 175 1.72 17.66 15.14
C PRO A 175 1.63 18.17 13.69
N SER A 176 1.52 19.49 13.53
CA SER A 176 1.25 20.11 12.21
C SER A 176 2.47 20.08 11.29
N ASP A 177 3.68 20.10 11.84
CA ASP A 177 4.95 19.99 11.09
C ASP A 177 5.04 18.70 10.28
N ILE A 178 4.73 17.55 10.91
CA ILE A 178 4.70 16.24 10.24
C ILE A 178 3.60 16.21 9.16
N ILE A 179 2.43 16.76 9.47
CA ILE A 179 1.29 16.78 8.55
C ILE A 179 1.58 17.68 7.33
N ASP A 180 2.23 18.82 7.54
CA ASP A 180 2.58 19.77 6.49
C ASP A 180 3.64 19.18 5.55
N LEU A 181 4.67 18.52 6.10
CA LEU A 181 5.64 17.75 5.30
C LEU A 181 4.97 16.65 4.49
N TYR A 182 4.00 15.95 5.07
CA TYR A 182 3.25 14.93 4.35
C TYR A 182 2.42 15.50 3.21
N LEU A 183 1.83 16.69 3.37
CA LEU A 183 1.14 17.35 2.26
C LEU A 183 2.10 17.77 1.14
N VAL A 184 3.32 18.19 1.47
CA VAL A 184 4.37 18.43 0.47
C VAL A 184 4.71 17.13 -0.28
N LEU A 185 4.84 16.01 0.43
CA LEU A 185 5.07 14.70 -0.18
C LEU A 185 3.97 14.37 -1.20
N LEU A 186 2.70 14.52 -0.83
CA LEU A 186 1.57 14.24 -1.72
C LEU A 186 1.56 15.14 -2.96
N GLN A 187 1.96 16.40 -2.81
CA GLN A 187 2.10 17.32 -3.95
C GLN A 187 3.20 16.86 -4.92
N GLN A 188 4.36 16.44 -4.40
CA GLN A 188 5.44 15.91 -5.24
C GLN A 188 5.03 14.61 -5.93
N ALA A 189 4.27 13.74 -5.26
CA ALA A 189 3.74 12.52 -5.83
C ALA A 189 2.76 12.78 -6.99
N GLU A 190 1.82 13.71 -6.79
CA GLU A 190 0.86 14.12 -7.82
C GLU A 190 1.56 14.69 -9.05
N ALA A 191 2.57 15.56 -8.85
CA ALA A 191 3.36 16.11 -9.94
C ALA A 191 4.16 15.04 -10.69
N LEU A 192 4.75 14.08 -9.98
CA LEU A 192 5.50 12.99 -10.60
C LEU A 192 4.58 12.03 -11.37
N GLN A 193 3.42 11.70 -10.81
CA GLN A 193 2.40 10.90 -11.48
C GLN A 193 1.95 11.57 -12.78
N GLN A 194 1.57 12.85 -12.71
CA GLN A 194 1.13 13.60 -13.89
C GLN A 194 2.23 13.66 -14.96
N SER A 195 3.48 13.90 -14.56
CA SER A 195 4.62 13.88 -15.48
C SER A 195 4.81 12.51 -16.13
N ALA A 196 4.60 11.41 -15.40
CA ALA A 196 4.71 10.06 -15.94
C ALA A 196 3.58 9.74 -16.93
N GLU A 197 2.34 10.13 -16.60
CA GLU A 197 1.18 9.99 -17.48
C GLU A 197 1.34 10.81 -18.76
N ASP A 198 1.85 12.04 -18.67
CA ASP A 198 2.16 12.88 -19.83
C ASP A 198 3.27 12.25 -20.68
N GLU A 199 4.32 11.71 -20.07
CA GLU A 199 5.37 10.98 -20.81
C GLU A 199 4.81 9.76 -21.54
N GLU A 200 3.95 8.97 -20.90
CA GLU A 200 3.33 7.78 -21.48
C GLU A 200 2.37 8.14 -22.62
N ALA A 201 1.54 9.16 -22.44
CA ALA A 201 0.67 9.69 -23.50
C ALA A 201 1.47 10.14 -24.74
N ASN A 202 2.68 10.66 -24.54
CA ASN A 202 3.58 11.06 -25.62
C ASN A 202 4.25 9.87 -26.34
N LEU A 203 4.31 8.68 -25.73
CA LEU A 203 4.89 7.49 -26.36
C LEU A 203 3.97 6.87 -27.42
N GLY A 204 2.66 7.13 -27.35
CA GLY A 204 1.66 6.58 -28.27
C GLY A 204 1.48 5.08 -28.11
N ASP A 205 1.12 4.38 -29.19
CA ASP A 205 0.88 2.94 -29.17
C ASP A 205 2.18 2.16 -28.96
N VAL A 206 2.35 1.61 -27.75
CA VAL A 206 3.49 0.76 -27.38
C VAL A 206 3.31 -0.63 -28.02
N PRO A 207 4.32 -1.19 -28.72
CA PRO A 207 4.27 -2.56 -29.22
C PRO A 207 4.05 -3.60 -28.10
N GLU A 208 3.19 -4.58 -28.33
CA GLU A 208 2.80 -5.59 -27.33
C GLU A 208 4.01 -6.39 -26.80
N GLU A 209 5.03 -6.60 -27.64
CA GLU A 209 6.27 -7.29 -27.29
C GLU A 209 7.13 -6.57 -26.23
N TYR A 210 6.87 -5.29 -25.98
CA TYR A 210 7.57 -4.49 -24.98
C TYR A 210 6.80 -4.39 -23.65
N LEU A 211 5.58 -4.90 -23.62
CA LEU A 211 4.70 -4.84 -22.47
C LEU A 211 4.88 -6.07 -21.57
N ASP A 212 4.81 -5.86 -20.26
CA ASP A 212 4.74 -6.93 -19.29
C ASP A 212 3.43 -7.72 -19.49
N PRO A 213 3.47 -9.06 -19.55
CA PRO A 213 2.32 -9.88 -19.89
C PRO A 213 1.25 -9.98 -18.78
N ILE A 214 1.53 -9.45 -17.57
CA ILE A 214 0.57 -9.35 -16.47
C ILE A 214 0.16 -7.90 -16.24
N MET A 215 1.16 -7.02 -16.15
CA MET A 215 0.94 -5.61 -15.78
C MET A 215 0.51 -4.75 -16.97
N PHE A 216 0.75 -5.21 -18.21
CA PHE A 216 0.50 -4.46 -19.44
C PHE A 216 1.19 -3.09 -19.48
N ASP A 217 2.26 -2.92 -18.72
CA ASP A 217 3.11 -1.73 -18.72
C ASP A 217 4.46 -2.02 -19.39
N LEU A 218 5.17 -0.97 -19.79
CA LEU A 218 6.45 -1.10 -20.49
C LEU A 218 7.51 -1.78 -19.59
N MET A 219 8.08 -2.89 -20.03
CA MET A 219 9.15 -3.59 -19.32
C MET A 219 10.41 -2.70 -19.19
N ARG A 220 11.00 -2.66 -18.00
CA ARG A 220 12.23 -1.91 -17.70
C ARG A 220 13.43 -2.82 -17.54
N ASP A 221 13.23 -3.99 -16.96
CA ASP A 221 14.26 -5.02 -16.86
C ASP A 221 13.72 -6.39 -17.29
N PRO A 222 13.63 -6.63 -18.62
CA PRO A 222 13.03 -7.87 -19.13
C PRO A 222 13.86 -9.09 -18.75
N VAL A 223 13.19 -10.08 -18.16
CA VAL A 223 13.75 -11.38 -17.79
C VAL A 223 12.93 -12.51 -18.39
N ARG A 224 13.60 -13.58 -18.81
CA ARG A 224 12.99 -14.80 -19.32
C ARG A 224 12.83 -15.82 -18.20
N LEU A 225 11.62 -16.37 -18.11
CA LEU A 225 11.31 -17.50 -17.24
C LEU A 225 11.80 -18.80 -17.91
N PRO A 226 12.68 -19.61 -17.28
CA PRO A 226 13.27 -20.78 -17.92
C PRO A 226 12.25 -21.89 -18.23
N SER A 227 11.17 -22.00 -17.44
CA SER A 227 10.18 -23.06 -17.57
C SER A 227 9.10 -22.79 -18.61
N SER A 228 8.59 -21.57 -18.69
CA SER A 228 7.55 -21.16 -19.66
C SER A 228 8.12 -20.48 -20.90
N GLY A 229 9.34 -19.97 -20.83
CA GLY A 229 9.97 -19.18 -21.90
C GLY A 229 9.40 -17.76 -22.04
N VAL A 230 8.41 -17.38 -21.23
CA VAL A 230 7.79 -16.06 -21.22
C VAL A 230 8.81 -15.02 -20.74
N VAL A 231 8.78 -13.85 -21.37
CA VAL A 231 9.56 -12.69 -20.95
C VAL A 231 8.63 -11.72 -20.24
N MET A 232 9.04 -11.22 -19.08
CA MET A 232 8.29 -10.25 -18.28
C MET A 232 9.24 -9.35 -17.51
N ASP A 233 8.73 -8.32 -16.84
CA ASP A 233 9.59 -7.46 -16.04
C ASP A 233 10.09 -8.18 -14.77
N ARG A 234 11.38 -7.95 -14.42
CA ARG A 234 11.99 -8.56 -13.23
C ARG A 234 11.22 -8.24 -11.97
N SER A 235 10.77 -7.00 -11.79
CA SER A 235 10.06 -6.59 -10.58
C SER A 235 8.73 -7.34 -10.43
N SER A 236 7.98 -7.49 -11.54
CA SER A 236 6.73 -8.25 -11.61
C SER A 236 6.90 -9.71 -11.16
N ILE A 237 7.89 -10.41 -11.72
CA ILE A 237 8.10 -11.82 -11.35
C ILE A 237 8.64 -11.97 -9.93
N ILE A 238 9.55 -11.11 -9.47
CA ILE A 238 10.06 -11.21 -8.10
C ILE A 238 8.92 -10.97 -7.11
N GLN A 239 8.05 -9.98 -7.35
CA GLN A 239 6.88 -9.73 -6.51
C GLN A 239 5.97 -10.96 -6.40
N HIS A 240 5.78 -11.70 -7.49
CA HIS A 240 5.04 -12.96 -7.50
C HIS A 240 5.74 -14.02 -6.65
N LEU A 241 7.04 -14.24 -6.88
CA LEU A 241 7.85 -15.26 -6.19
C LEU A 241 7.96 -15.05 -4.67
N LEU A 242 7.83 -13.81 -4.22
CA LEU A 242 7.76 -13.47 -2.80
C LEU A 242 6.46 -13.93 -2.11
N SER A 243 5.42 -14.25 -2.88
CA SER A 243 4.15 -14.78 -2.39
C SER A 243 4.03 -16.28 -2.69
N ASP A 244 4.38 -16.70 -3.91
CA ASP A 244 4.31 -18.08 -4.37
C ASP A 244 5.55 -18.42 -5.23
N PRO A 245 6.44 -19.34 -4.79
CA PRO A 245 7.70 -19.63 -5.48
C PRO A 245 7.52 -20.53 -6.71
N ILE A 246 6.61 -20.15 -7.61
CA ILE A 246 6.32 -20.85 -8.86
C ILE A 246 6.32 -19.89 -10.05
N ASP A 247 6.50 -20.43 -11.24
CA ASP A 247 6.26 -19.73 -12.49
C ASP A 247 4.73 -19.54 -12.69
N PRO A 248 4.23 -18.31 -12.87
CA PRO A 248 2.78 -18.05 -12.96
C PRO A 248 2.10 -18.68 -14.19
N TYR A 249 2.87 -19.04 -15.23
CA TYR A 249 2.37 -19.63 -16.47
C TYR A 249 2.51 -21.15 -16.49
N SER A 250 3.67 -21.69 -16.09
CA SER A 250 3.92 -23.13 -16.13
C SER A 250 3.59 -23.86 -14.83
N ARG A 251 3.39 -23.12 -13.72
CA ARG A 251 3.18 -23.63 -12.35
C ARG A 251 4.31 -24.54 -11.85
N LYS A 252 5.50 -24.43 -12.43
CA LYS A 252 6.70 -25.16 -11.97
C LYS A 252 7.44 -24.33 -10.91
N PRO A 253 8.16 -24.97 -9.97
CA PRO A 253 8.98 -24.25 -9.01
C PRO A 253 9.98 -23.32 -9.72
N LEU A 254 10.04 -22.08 -9.27
CA LEU A 254 10.93 -21.05 -9.82
C LEU A 254 11.53 -20.24 -8.68
N THR A 255 12.81 -19.89 -8.82
CA THR A 255 13.54 -19.05 -7.87
C THR A 255 14.13 -17.83 -8.57
N PRO A 256 14.34 -16.70 -7.85
CA PRO A 256 14.86 -15.47 -8.46
C PRO A 256 16.21 -15.63 -9.18
N ASP A 257 17.08 -16.52 -8.69
CA ASP A 257 18.39 -16.78 -9.28
C ASP A 257 18.32 -17.50 -10.65
N GLN A 258 17.17 -18.10 -10.97
CA GLN A 258 16.94 -18.80 -12.23
C GLN A 258 16.42 -17.86 -13.34
N LEU A 259 16.17 -16.58 -13.03
CA LEU A 259 15.69 -15.61 -14.00
C LEU A 259 16.81 -15.23 -14.97
N GLU A 260 16.57 -15.43 -16.27
CA GLU A 260 17.55 -15.15 -17.32
C GLU A 260 17.36 -13.72 -17.84
N PRO A 261 18.32 -12.78 -17.66
CA PRO A 261 18.21 -11.43 -18.21
C PRO A 261 18.12 -11.44 -19.74
N VAL A 262 17.30 -10.55 -20.32
CA VAL A 262 17.16 -10.38 -21.78
C VAL A 262 17.71 -9.01 -22.20
N PRO A 263 19.05 -8.81 -22.21
CA PRO A 263 19.65 -7.49 -22.44
C PRO A 263 19.38 -6.94 -23.85
N GLU A 264 19.19 -7.81 -24.84
CA GLU A 264 18.86 -7.43 -26.21
C GLU A 264 17.51 -6.71 -26.29
N LEU A 265 16.47 -7.29 -25.67
CA LEU A 265 15.15 -6.68 -25.60
C LEU A 265 15.18 -5.39 -24.78
N LYS A 266 15.95 -5.34 -23.69
CA LYS A 266 16.13 -4.12 -22.91
C LYS A 266 16.68 -2.97 -23.76
N ALA A 267 17.73 -3.23 -24.51
CA ALA A 267 18.33 -2.23 -25.40
C ALA A 267 17.38 -1.80 -26.52
N GLU A 268 16.58 -2.72 -27.05
CA GLU A 268 15.55 -2.44 -28.05
C GLU A 268 14.45 -1.51 -27.50
N ILE A 269 13.92 -1.83 -26.32
CA ILE A 269 12.92 -1.01 -25.62
C ILE A 269 13.48 0.39 -25.36
N GLU A 270 14.71 0.49 -24.83
CA GLU A 270 15.36 1.77 -24.58
C GLU A 270 15.52 2.61 -25.85
N ALA A 271 15.96 1.99 -26.96
CA ALA A 271 16.08 2.67 -28.25
C ALA A 271 14.72 3.15 -28.78
N TRP A 272 13.68 2.33 -28.63
CA TRP A 272 12.32 2.70 -29.02
C TRP A 272 11.79 3.89 -28.23
N ILE A 273 11.97 3.90 -26.89
CA ILE A 273 11.58 5.03 -26.03
C ILE A 273 12.24 6.32 -26.51
N GLN A 274 13.55 6.30 -26.77
CA GLN A 274 14.28 7.50 -27.22
C GLN A 274 13.81 8.00 -28.59
N ALA A 275 13.47 7.08 -29.50
CA ALA A 275 12.92 7.42 -30.79
C ALA A 275 11.55 8.11 -30.66
N GLN A 276 10.68 7.64 -29.76
CA GLN A 276 9.38 8.27 -29.52
C GLN A 276 9.50 9.63 -28.83
N LYS A 277 10.33 9.74 -27.79
CA LYS A 277 10.60 11.04 -27.12
C LYS A 277 11.13 12.10 -28.10
N SER A 278 12.01 11.69 -29.03
CA SER A 278 12.52 12.59 -30.07
C SER A 278 11.43 13.07 -31.04
N LYS A 279 10.49 12.18 -31.41
CA LYS A 279 9.34 12.54 -32.27
C LYS A 279 8.38 13.50 -31.57
N ALA A 280 8.04 13.23 -30.30
CA ALA A 280 7.14 14.06 -29.51
C ALA A 280 7.68 15.50 -29.31
N ASN A 281 9.00 15.64 -29.09
CA ASN A 281 9.65 16.95 -28.99
C ASN A 281 9.67 17.71 -30.34
N ALA A 282 9.85 16.99 -31.45
CA ALA A 282 9.84 17.58 -32.78
C ALA A 282 8.44 18.03 -33.25
N SER A 283 7.37 17.39 -32.75
CA SER A 283 5.98 17.81 -33.01
C SER A 283 5.49 18.94 -32.11
N SER A 284 6.21 19.22 -31.01
CA SER A 284 5.87 20.27 -30.03
C SER A 284 6.64 21.59 -30.25
N SER A 285 7.54 21.62 -31.25
CA SER A 285 8.34 22.80 -31.67
C SER A 285 7.81 23.40 -32.96
#